data_AF-A0A7Z9S649-F1
#
_entry.id   AF-A0A7Z9S649-F1
#
_cell.length_a   1.000
_cell.length_b   1.000
_cell.length_c   1.000
_cell.angle_alpha   90.00
_cell.angle_beta   90.00
_cell.angle_gamma   90.00
#
_symmetry.space_group_name_H-M   'P 1'
#
loop_
_entity.id
_entity.type
_entity.pdbx_description
1 polymer ?
#
loop_
_entity_poly.entity_id
_entity_poly.type
_entity_poly.pdbx_seq_one_letter_code
_entity_poly.pdbx_strand_id
1 'polypeptide(L)'
;MDLLILILQGVIVAATPLVFAAIGELVVERAGVLNLGIEGMMILGAIAGFSVTLDSGSYLAGIIAAAAAGAVAAFLFGVLTQVLMANQVATGLALTIFGLGLSALWGQGYSGESTVPLAKIHIPLLSDIPIIGPLLFSHDPLVYLSIILVAGVAWFLAKTRAGLILRAVGENHDADSLTWTKRPEFDPAG
;
A
#
# COMPACT_ATOMS: atom_id res chain seq x y z
N MET A 1 24.90 -8.07 -21.74
CA MET A 1 24.54 -6.80 -21.06
C MET A 1 23.03 -6.59 -21.07
N ASP A 2 22.36 -6.93 -22.17
CA ASP A 2 20.91 -6.71 -22.34
C ASP A 2 20.03 -7.54 -21.40
N LEU A 3 20.41 -8.79 -21.13
CA LEU A 3 19.72 -9.64 -20.15
C LEU A 3 19.67 -9.00 -18.76
N LEU A 4 20.78 -8.38 -18.32
CA LEU A 4 20.84 -7.70 -17.03
C LEU A 4 19.89 -6.50 -17.00
N ILE A 5 19.84 -5.71 -18.08
CA ILE A 5 18.94 -4.56 -18.19
C ILE A 5 17.48 -5.00 -18.15
N LEU A 6 17.12 -6.09 -18.84
CA LEU A 6 15.76 -6.65 -18.81
C LEU A 6 15.36 -7.16 -17.42
N ILE A 7 16.27 -7.84 -16.72
CA ILE A 7 16.03 -8.30 -15.34
C ILE A 7 15.80 -7.08 -14.43
N LEU A 8 16.66 -6.07 -14.50
CA LEU A 8 16.52 -4.87 -13.67
C LEU A 8 15.21 -4.11 -13.94
N GLN A 9 14.80 -3.99 -15.21
CA GLN A 9 13.51 -3.40 -15.55
C GLN A 9 12.34 -4.21 -14.98
N GLY A 10 12.40 -5.54 -15.09
CA GLY A 10 11.39 -6.43 -14.52
C GLY A 10 11.27 -6.29 -13.00
N VAL A 11 12.41 -6.17 -12.30
CA VAL A 11 12.46 -5.95 -10.85
C VAL A 11 11.78 -4.63 -10.48
N ILE A 12 12.04 -3.53 -11.21
CA ILE A 12 11.44 -2.22 -10.93
C ILE A 12 9.91 -2.28 -11.08
N VAL A 13 9.43 -2.86 -12.18
CA VAL A 13 7.99 -2.98 -12.45
C VAL A 13 7.31 -3.86 -11.39
N ALA A 14 7.90 -5.01 -11.05
CA ALA A 14 7.35 -5.92 -10.04
C ALA A 14 7.39 -5.33 -8.60
N ALA A 15 8.40 -4.52 -8.28
CA ALA A 15 8.52 -3.90 -6.97
C ALA A 15 7.58 -2.71 -6.76
N THR A 16 7.10 -2.08 -7.83
CA THR A 16 6.32 -0.83 -7.76
C THR A 16 5.04 -0.95 -6.92
N PRO A 17 4.18 -1.98 -7.08
CA PRO A 17 3.02 -2.18 -6.21
C PRO A 17 3.42 -2.37 -4.73
N LEU A 18 4.53 -3.06 -4.47
CA LEU A 18 5.05 -3.26 -3.11
C LEU A 18 5.52 -1.94 -2.49
N VAL A 19 6.09 -1.02 -3.29
CA VAL A 19 6.46 0.32 -2.81
C VAL A 19 5.23 1.11 -2.39
N PHE A 20 4.15 1.11 -3.18
CA PHE A 20 2.90 1.76 -2.79
C PHE A 20 2.35 1.19 -1.48
N ALA A 21 2.32 -0.14 -1.35
CA ALA A 21 1.89 -0.82 -0.13
C ALA A 21 2.77 -0.46 1.07
N ALA A 22 4.10 -0.49 0.91
CA ALA A 22 5.05 -0.17 1.97
C ALA A 22 4.97 1.28 2.44
N ILE A 23 4.73 2.24 1.55
CA ILE A 23 4.53 3.65 1.94
C ILE A 23 3.23 3.81 2.73
N GLY A 24 2.15 3.15 2.31
CA GLY A 24 0.89 3.14 3.04
C GLY A 24 1.06 2.54 4.44
N GLU A 25 1.70 1.38 4.51
CA GLU A 25 1.94 0.67 5.77
C GLU A 25 2.87 1.45 6.70
N LEU A 26 3.88 2.14 6.16
CA LEU A 26 4.71 3.07 6.94
C LEU A 26 3.86 4.14 7.64
N VAL A 27 2.85 4.70 6.98
CA VAL A 27 1.98 5.69 7.62
C VAL A 27 1.11 5.05 8.71
N VAL A 28 0.61 3.84 8.45
CA VAL A 28 -0.24 3.07 9.39
C VAL A 28 0.54 2.69 10.65
N GLU A 29 1.75 2.14 10.50
CA GLU A 29 2.63 1.80 11.62
C GLU A 29 3.02 3.04 12.43
N ARG A 30 3.28 4.17 11.76
CA ARG A 30 3.60 5.43 12.44
C ARG A 30 2.42 6.02 13.20
N ALA A 31 1.20 5.60 12.90
CA ALA A 31 0.00 5.94 13.65
C ALA A 31 -0.28 4.99 14.83
N GLY A 32 0.57 3.98 15.06
CA GLY A 32 0.41 3.00 16.15
C GLY A 32 -0.53 1.84 15.82
N VAL A 33 -0.82 1.60 14.54
CA VAL A 33 -1.67 0.49 14.08
C VAL A 33 -0.81 -0.49 13.28
N LEU A 34 -0.98 -1.79 13.52
CA LEU A 34 -0.32 -2.85 12.76
C LEU A 34 -1.33 -3.43 11.76
N ASN A 35 -1.01 -3.40 10.45
CA ASN A 35 -1.91 -3.89 9.42
C ASN A 35 -1.31 -5.06 8.62
N LEU A 36 -1.53 -6.27 9.13
CA LEU A 36 -1.22 -7.52 8.45
C LEU A 36 -2.18 -7.85 7.29
N GLY A 37 -3.20 -7.02 7.06
CA GLY A 37 -4.22 -7.18 6.01
C GLY A 37 -3.84 -6.55 4.67
N ILE A 38 -2.66 -5.94 4.55
CA ILE A 38 -2.26 -5.18 3.36
C ILE A 38 -2.25 -6.04 2.10
N GLU A 39 -1.87 -7.32 2.19
CA GLU A 39 -1.87 -8.24 1.06
C GLU A 39 -3.30 -8.45 0.51
N GLY A 40 -4.29 -8.61 1.38
CA GLY A 40 -5.70 -8.64 0.99
C GLY A 40 -6.16 -7.36 0.30
N MET A 41 -5.76 -6.19 0.84
CA MET A 41 -6.09 -4.89 0.25
C MET A 41 -5.46 -4.73 -1.14
N MET A 42 -4.22 -5.19 -1.33
CA MET A 42 -3.54 -5.19 -2.62
C MET A 42 -4.25 -6.08 -3.63
N ILE A 43 -4.64 -7.30 -3.23
CA ILE A 43 -5.34 -8.24 -4.09
C ILE A 43 -6.70 -7.69 -4.53
N LEU A 44 -7.47 -7.11 -3.61
CA LEU A 44 -8.75 -6.45 -3.91
C LEU A 44 -8.58 -5.26 -4.86
N GLY A 45 -7.55 -4.44 -4.63
CA GLY A 45 -7.18 -3.36 -5.54
C GLY A 45 -6.81 -3.87 -6.94
N ALA A 46 -6.02 -4.94 -7.01
CA ALA A 46 -5.58 -5.53 -8.26
C ALA A 46 -6.75 -6.02 -9.11
N ILE A 47 -7.68 -6.81 -8.54
CA ILE A 47 -8.83 -7.32 -9.30
C ILE A 47 -9.81 -6.21 -9.71
N ALA A 48 -10.06 -5.22 -8.84
CA ALA A 48 -10.91 -4.08 -9.16
C ALA A 48 -10.31 -3.21 -10.28
N GLY A 49 -9.01 -2.93 -10.22
CA GLY A 49 -8.33 -2.18 -11.27
C GLY A 49 -8.27 -2.93 -12.60
N PHE A 50 -7.98 -4.23 -12.54
CA PHE A 50 -7.90 -5.08 -13.73
C PHE A 50 -9.24 -5.20 -14.44
N SER A 51 -10.30 -5.56 -13.72
CA SER A 51 -11.67 -5.67 -14.25
C SER A 51 -12.13 -4.37 -14.90
N VAL A 52 -12.00 -3.23 -14.20
CA VAL A 52 -12.40 -1.93 -14.75
C VAL A 52 -11.57 -1.52 -15.96
N THR A 53 -10.27 -1.82 -15.97
CA THR A 53 -9.41 -1.53 -17.14
C THR A 53 -9.85 -2.32 -18.35
N LEU A 54 -10.17 -3.61 -18.18
CA LEU A 54 -10.64 -4.47 -19.27
C LEU A 54 -12.00 -4.01 -19.81
N ASP A 55 -12.95 -3.76 -18.92
CA ASP A 55 -14.33 -3.45 -19.33
C ASP A 55 -14.46 -2.04 -19.93
N SER A 56 -13.70 -1.07 -19.40
CA SER A 56 -13.76 0.33 -19.85
C SER A 56 -12.74 0.68 -20.93
N GLY A 57 -11.68 -0.12 -21.08
CA GLY A 57 -10.50 0.22 -21.89
C GLY A 57 -9.65 1.37 -21.35
N SER A 58 -9.94 1.89 -20.16
CA SER A 58 -9.26 3.05 -19.57
C SER A 58 -8.41 2.69 -18.35
N TYR A 59 -7.09 2.80 -18.48
CA TYR A 59 -6.17 2.60 -17.36
C TYR A 59 -6.40 3.59 -16.22
N LEU A 60 -6.80 4.81 -16.53
CA LEU A 60 -7.04 5.83 -15.50
C LEU A 60 -8.25 5.42 -14.64
N ALA A 61 -9.33 4.92 -15.27
CA ALA A 61 -10.47 4.37 -14.56
C ALA A 61 -10.07 3.15 -13.71
N GLY A 62 -9.23 2.26 -14.24
CA GLY A 62 -8.69 1.12 -13.50
C GLY A 62 -7.84 1.52 -12.29
N ILE A 63 -6.96 2.51 -12.43
CA ILE A 63 -6.12 3.02 -11.33
C ILE A 63 -7.01 3.60 -10.21
N ILE A 64 -8.03 4.38 -10.58
CA ILE A 64 -8.98 4.94 -9.60
C ILE A 64 -9.77 3.81 -8.92
N ALA A 65 -10.23 2.81 -9.66
CA ALA A 65 -10.96 1.67 -9.11
C ALA A 65 -10.10 0.85 -8.14
N ALA A 66 -8.83 0.59 -8.48
CA ALA A 66 -7.87 -0.09 -7.62
C ALA A 66 -7.65 0.68 -6.30
N ALA A 67 -7.41 1.99 -6.40
CA ALA A 67 -7.22 2.85 -5.24
C ALA A 67 -8.47 2.90 -4.35
N ALA A 68 -9.66 3.00 -4.95
CA ALA A 68 -10.92 3.00 -4.24
C ALA A 68 -11.18 1.67 -3.52
N ALA A 69 -10.95 0.53 -4.18
CA ALA A 69 -11.11 -0.79 -3.56
C ALA A 69 -10.16 -0.99 -2.38
N GLY A 70 -8.89 -0.60 -2.53
CA GLY A 70 -7.92 -0.61 -1.44
C GLY A 70 -8.33 0.30 -0.27
N ALA A 71 -8.82 1.51 -0.57
CA ALA A 71 -9.31 2.45 0.44
C ALA A 71 -10.54 1.93 1.18
N VAL A 72 -11.48 1.28 0.50
CA VAL A 72 -12.65 0.65 1.13
C VAL A 72 -12.23 -0.50 2.05
N ALA A 73 -11.28 -1.34 1.62
CA ALA A 73 -10.76 -2.43 2.44
C ALA A 73 -10.01 -1.90 3.68
N ALA A 74 -9.17 -0.87 3.52
CA ALA A 74 -8.49 -0.19 4.61
C ALA A 74 -9.46 0.49 5.57
N PHE A 75 -10.53 1.11 5.05
CA PHE A 75 -11.60 1.70 5.87
C PHE A 75 -12.32 0.64 6.70
N LEU A 76 -12.67 -0.51 6.10
CA LEU A 76 -13.28 -1.63 6.81
C LEU A 76 -12.36 -2.15 7.93
N PHE A 77 -11.07 -2.33 7.64
CA PHE A 77 -10.07 -2.70 8.65
C PHE A 77 -10.01 -1.68 9.80
N GLY A 78 -9.99 -0.39 9.47
CA GLY A 78 -10.00 0.71 10.44
C GLY A 78 -11.25 0.69 11.31
N VAL A 79 -12.44 0.49 10.75
CA VAL A 79 -13.68 0.38 11.52
C VAL A 79 -13.62 -0.81 12.48
N LEU A 80 -13.21 -1.98 11.99
CA LEU A 80 -13.14 -3.20 12.82
C LEU A 80 -12.16 -3.03 13.99
N THR A 81 -10.99 -2.44 13.74
CA THR A 81 -9.93 -2.35 14.75
C THR A 81 -10.05 -1.14 15.65
N GLN A 82 -10.45 0.02 15.12
CA GLN A 82 -10.47 1.28 15.87
C GLN A 82 -11.83 1.54 16.53
N VAL A 83 -12.94 1.17 15.88
CA VAL A 83 -14.29 1.42 16.41
C VAL A 83 -14.81 0.21 17.17
N LEU A 84 -14.66 -0.99 16.59
CA LEU A 84 -15.14 -2.23 17.17
C LEU A 84 -14.11 -2.93 18.07
N MET A 85 -12.93 -2.33 18.24
CA MET A 85 -11.85 -2.81 19.12
C MET A 85 -11.44 -4.26 18.85
N ALA A 86 -11.57 -4.72 17.59
CA ALA A 86 -11.13 -6.05 17.19
C ALA A 86 -9.60 -6.15 17.20
N ASN A 87 -9.09 -7.36 17.42
CA ASN A 87 -7.66 -7.62 17.40
C ASN A 87 -7.10 -7.38 15.98
N GLN A 88 -6.21 -6.39 15.86
CA GLN A 88 -5.58 -5.96 14.61
C GLN A 88 -4.91 -7.10 13.83
N VAL A 89 -4.23 -8.02 14.53
CA VAL A 89 -3.54 -9.17 13.92
C VAL A 89 -4.54 -10.13 13.31
N ALA A 90 -5.55 -10.55 14.09
CA ALA A 90 -6.56 -11.49 13.63
C ALA A 90 -7.41 -10.89 12.50
N THR A 91 -7.81 -9.62 12.64
CA THR A 91 -8.57 -8.89 11.63
C THR A 91 -7.77 -8.71 10.34
N GLY A 92 -6.48 -8.41 10.44
CA GLY A 92 -5.60 -8.27 9.27
C GLY A 92 -5.46 -9.57 8.49
N LEU A 93 -5.14 -10.66 9.18
CA LEU A 93 -5.05 -11.99 8.54
C LEU A 93 -6.38 -12.43 7.94
N ALA A 94 -7.51 -12.18 8.63
CA ALA A 94 -8.83 -12.46 8.10
C ALA A 94 -9.14 -11.63 6.85
N LEU A 95 -8.74 -10.36 6.80
CA LEU A 95 -8.91 -9.52 5.63
C LEU A 95 -8.07 -10.00 4.44
N THR A 96 -6.87 -10.51 4.67
CA THR A 96 -6.05 -11.14 3.63
C THR A 96 -6.75 -12.37 3.04
N ILE A 97 -7.25 -13.27 3.88
CA ILE A 97 -8.00 -14.46 3.44
C ILE A 97 -9.28 -14.06 2.70
N PHE A 98 -9.99 -13.04 3.21
CA PHE A 98 -11.16 -12.49 2.56
C PHE A 98 -10.84 -11.92 1.18
N GLY A 99 -9.76 -11.14 1.07
CA GLY A 99 -9.29 -10.56 -0.19
C GLY A 99 -8.96 -11.62 -1.24
N LEU A 100 -8.25 -12.68 -0.83
CA LEU A 100 -7.98 -13.84 -1.66
C LEU A 100 -9.27 -14.51 -2.16
N GLY A 101 -10.20 -14.80 -1.26
CA GLY A 101 -11.48 -15.47 -1.59
C GLY A 101 -12.36 -14.63 -2.51
N LEU A 102 -12.53 -13.34 -2.19
CA LEU A 102 -13.36 -12.43 -2.98
C LEU A 102 -12.75 -12.17 -4.36
N SER A 103 -11.44 -11.98 -4.44
CA SER A 103 -10.74 -11.81 -5.72
C SER A 103 -10.80 -13.07 -6.57
N ALA A 104 -10.76 -14.27 -5.97
CA ALA A 104 -10.91 -15.51 -6.72
C ALA A 104 -12.32 -15.62 -7.33
N LEU A 105 -13.36 -15.28 -6.56
CA LEU A 105 -14.75 -15.30 -7.04
C LEU A 105 -15.01 -14.24 -8.12
N TRP A 106 -14.58 -12.99 -7.89
CA TRP A 106 -14.73 -11.90 -8.85
C TRP A 106 -13.88 -12.15 -10.11
N GLY A 107 -12.67 -12.68 -9.95
CA GLY A 107 -11.74 -12.94 -11.04
C GLY A 107 -12.13 -14.09 -11.97
N GLN A 108 -13.11 -14.94 -11.63
CA GLN A 108 -13.49 -16.08 -12.48
C GLN A 108 -13.88 -15.64 -13.91
N GLY A 109 -14.57 -14.52 -14.06
CA GLY A 109 -15.00 -13.99 -15.35
C GLY A 109 -13.89 -13.40 -16.21
N TYR A 110 -12.72 -13.12 -15.62
CA TYR A 110 -11.57 -12.51 -16.29
C TYR A 110 -10.41 -13.50 -16.46
N SER A 111 -10.64 -14.78 -16.17
CA SER A 111 -9.62 -15.82 -16.25
C SER A 111 -9.15 -16.02 -17.70
N GLY A 112 -7.86 -15.81 -17.95
CA GLY A 112 -7.26 -15.95 -19.28
C GLY A 112 -7.27 -14.67 -20.11
N GLU A 113 -7.89 -13.59 -19.61
CA GLU A 113 -7.82 -12.27 -20.22
C GLU A 113 -6.50 -11.59 -19.86
N SER A 114 -6.05 -10.68 -20.72
CA SER A 114 -4.86 -9.86 -20.48
C SER A 114 -5.10 -8.45 -20.98
N THR A 115 -4.63 -7.46 -20.21
CA THR A 115 -4.61 -6.07 -20.65
C THR A 115 -3.34 -5.79 -21.45
N VAL A 116 -3.40 -4.78 -22.33
CA VAL A 116 -2.18 -4.23 -22.91
C VAL A 116 -1.36 -3.60 -21.76
N PRO A 117 -0.02 -3.61 -21.80
CA PRO A 117 0.76 -2.90 -20.79
C PRO A 117 0.47 -1.39 -20.85
N LEU A 118 0.42 -0.74 -19.69
CA LEU A 118 0.30 0.72 -19.61
C LEU A 118 1.44 1.38 -20.40
N ALA A 119 1.09 2.42 -21.18
CA ALA A 119 2.05 3.11 -22.03
C ALA A 119 3.21 3.70 -21.19
N LYS A 120 4.43 3.32 -21.57
CA LYS A 120 5.66 3.84 -20.95
C LYS A 120 5.87 5.30 -21.36
N ILE A 121 6.34 6.13 -20.42
CA ILE A 121 6.78 7.48 -20.74
C ILE A 121 8.15 7.37 -21.39
N HIS A 122 8.30 7.87 -22.60
CA HIS A 122 9.58 7.95 -23.30
C HIS A 122 10.00 9.42 -23.44
N ILE A 123 11.13 9.79 -22.86
CA ILE A 123 11.69 11.14 -22.97
C ILE A 123 12.83 11.07 -23.99
N PRO A 124 12.63 11.63 -25.21
CA PRO A 124 13.67 11.60 -26.24
C PRO A 124 14.97 12.25 -25.71
N LEU A 125 16.13 11.72 -26.11
CA LEU A 125 17.49 12.00 -25.59
C LEU A 125 17.86 11.37 -24.25
N LEU A 126 16.98 11.39 -23.24
CA LEU A 126 17.32 10.82 -21.91
C LEU A 126 17.14 9.30 -21.88
N SER A 127 16.14 8.77 -22.58
CA SER A 127 15.88 7.34 -22.68
C SER A 127 16.88 6.60 -23.58
N ASP A 128 17.62 7.34 -24.44
CA ASP A 128 18.57 6.78 -25.42
C ASP A 128 19.99 6.62 -24.85
N ILE A 129 20.26 7.11 -23.63
CA ILE A 129 21.56 6.95 -22.97
C ILE A 129 21.77 5.47 -22.64
N PRO A 130 22.85 4.82 -23.11
CA PRO A 130 23.08 3.41 -22.83
C PRO A 130 23.15 3.17 -21.32
N ILE A 131 22.50 2.09 -20.87
CA ILE A 131 22.38 1.66 -19.47
C ILE A 131 21.47 2.57 -18.62
N ILE A 132 21.71 3.88 -18.54
CA ILE A 132 20.98 4.80 -17.65
C ILE A 132 19.58 5.15 -18.18
N GLY A 133 19.49 5.37 -19.49
CA GLY A 133 18.25 5.76 -20.17
C GLY A 133 17.12 4.73 -19.99
N PRO A 134 17.35 3.46 -20.37
CA PRO A 134 16.37 2.40 -20.20
C PRO A 134 16.03 2.08 -18.74
N LEU A 135 16.93 2.36 -17.79
CA LEU A 135 16.72 2.07 -16.37
C LEU A 135 15.91 3.13 -15.65
N LEU A 136 15.96 4.39 -16.07
CA LEU A 136 15.33 5.50 -15.35
C LEU A 136 14.24 6.21 -16.16
N PHE A 137 14.31 6.22 -17.49
CA PHE A 137 13.45 7.06 -18.36
C PHE A 137 12.55 6.26 -19.31
N SER A 138 12.31 4.98 -19.00
CA SER A 138 11.50 4.07 -19.83
C SER A 138 10.49 3.27 -19.00
N HIS A 139 9.97 3.88 -17.94
CA HIS A 139 8.97 3.28 -17.04
C HIS A 139 7.58 3.89 -17.23
N ASP A 140 6.58 3.23 -16.71
CA ASP A 140 5.20 3.71 -16.71
C ASP A 140 4.98 4.78 -15.63
N PRO A 141 3.90 5.59 -15.74
CA PRO A 141 3.62 6.68 -14.80
C PRO A 141 3.57 6.28 -13.32
N LEU A 142 3.19 5.03 -13.01
CA LEU A 142 3.05 4.57 -11.62
C LEU A 142 4.41 4.40 -10.93
N VAL A 143 5.46 4.02 -11.65
CA VAL A 143 6.82 3.96 -11.13
C VAL A 143 7.26 5.35 -10.68
N TYR A 144 7.10 6.37 -11.52
CA TYR A 144 7.46 7.75 -11.16
C TYR A 144 6.61 8.28 -10.02
N LEU A 145 5.30 7.98 -10.02
CA LEU A 145 4.40 8.34 -8.93
C LEU A 145 4.86 7.73 -7.60
N SER A 146 5.28 6.46 -7.59
CA SER A 146 5.77 5.80 -6.38
C SER A 146 6.96 6.53 -5.77
N ILE A 147 7.94 6.93 -6.59
CA ILE A 147 9.13 7.66 -6.14
C ILE A 147 8.75 9.03 -5.54
N ILE A 148 7.85 9.75 -6.22
CA ILE A 148 7.34 11.03 -5.74
C ILE A 148 6.60 10.86 -4.41
N LEU A 149 5.80 9.81 -4.26
CA LEU A 149 5.10 9.51 -3.01
C LEU A 149 6.05 9.11 -1.88
N VAL A 150 7.11 8.34 -2.15
CA VAL A 150 8.15 8.04 -1.13
C VAL A 150 8.69 9.36 -0.57
N ALA A 151 9.14 10.25 -1.46
CA ALA A 151 9.70 11.54 -1.05
C ALA A 151 8.66 12.41 -0.33
N GLY A 152 7.43 12.45 -0.84
CA GLY A 152 6.32 13.22 -0.29
C GLY A 152 5.92 12.75 1.11
N VAL A 153 5.78 11.44 1.33
CA VAL A 153 5.44 10.86 2.64
C VAL A 153 6.59 11.01 3.63
N ALA A 154 7.84 10.80 3.18
CA ALA A 154 9.02 11.05 4.02
C ALA A 154 9.07 12.52 4.49
N TRP A 155 8.83 13.47 3.58
CA TRP A 155 8.74 14.89 3.92
C TRP A 155 7.56 15.17 4.86
N PHE A 156 6.38 14.63 4.58
CA PHE A 156 5.18 14.78 5.40
C PHE A 156 5.44 14.36 6.86
N LEU A 157 5.95 13.13 7.06
CA LEU A 157 6.24 12.56 8.38
C LEU A 157 7.38 13.28 9.12
N ALA A 158 8.33 13.88 8.40
CA ALA A 158 9.50 14.52 9.00
C ALA A 158 9.34 16.02 9.25
N LYS A 159 8.53 16.72 8.45
CA LYS A 159 8.54 18.19 8.41
C LYS A 159 7.18 18.84 8.66
N THR A 160 6.06 18.13 8.56
CA THR A 160 4.74 18.73 8.74
C THR A 160 4.21 18.56 10.16
N ARG A 161 3.42 19.53 10.64
CA ARG A 161 2.76 19.44 11.96
C ARG A 161 1.88 18.19 12.07
N ALA A 162 1.10 17.87 11.03
CA ALA A 162 0.25 16.69 11.02
C ALA A 162 1.07 15.39 11.11
N GLY A 163 2.16 15.27 10.33
CA GLY A 163 3.04 14.11 10.40
C GLY A 163 3.76 13.95 11.75
N LEU A 164 4.20 15.06 12.36
CA LEU A 164 4.78 15.04 13.71
C LEU A 164 3.75 14.63 14.78
N ILE A 165 2.51 15.11 14.68
CA ILE A 165 1.42 14.69 15.57
C ILE A 165 1.11 13.21 15.40
N LEU A 166 0.98 12.73 14.16
CA LEU A 166 0.69 11.32 13.87
C LEU A 166 1.72 10.40 14.53
N ARG A 167 3.01 10.72 14.37
CA ARG A 167 4.10 9.97 15.00
C ARG A 167 4.08 10.07 16.53
N ALA A 168 3.81 11.25 17.08
CA ALA A 168 3.71 11.42 18.54
C ALA A 168 2.55 10.62 19.14
N VAL A 169 1.43 10.49 18.41
CA VAL A 169 0.30 9.64 18.82
C VAL A 169 0.69 8.16 18.73
N GLY A 170 1.32 7.73 17.63
CA GLY A 170 1.74 6.34 17.46
C GLY A 170 2.82 5.89 18.45
N GLU A 171 3.69 6.79 18.90
CA GLU A 171 4.73 6.51 19.91
C GLU A 171 4.17 6.50 21.36
N ASN A 172 2.92 6.91 21.56
CA ASN A 172 2.31 6.95 22.89
C ASN A 172 1.82 5.56 23.34
N HIS A 173 2.74 4.70 23.76
CA HIS A 173 2.44 3.41 24.39
C HIS A 173 2.04 3.55 25.89
N ASP A 174 2.14 4.75 26.48
CA ASP A 174 2.06 4.98 27.93
C ASP A 174 0.64 5.08 28.52
N ALA A 175 -0.42 4.97 27.71
CA ALA A 175 -1.78 5.00 28.22
C ALA A 175 -2.23 3.67 28.88
N ASP A 176 -1.53 2.56 28.62
CA ASP A 176 -1.91 1.23 29.13
C ASP A 176 -1.17 0.86 30.44
N SER A 177 -0.04 1.52 30.75
CA SER A 177 0.78 1.23 31.94
C SER A 177 0.39 2.01 33.20
N LEU A 178 -0.44 3.07 33.07
CA LEU A 178 -0.76 4.00 34.17
C LEU A 178 -2.13 3.81 34.83
N THR A 179 -2.98 2.90 34.35
CA THR A 179 -4.32 2.68 34.94
C THR A 179 -4.35 1.60 36.03
N TRP A 180 -3.34 0.72 36.09
CA TRP A 180 -3.30 -0.40 37.05
C TRP A 180 -2.21 -0.32 38.12
N THR A 181 -1.05 0.27 37.80
CA THR A 181 0.09 0.36 38.76
C THR A 181 -0.07 1.45 39.81
N LYS A 182 -1.01 2.38 39.62
CA LYS A 182 -1.25 3.51 40.54
C LYS A 182 -2.56 3.39 41.34
N ARG A 183 -3.17 2.20 41.41
CA ARG A 183 -4.27 1.95 42.34
C ARG A 183 -3.70 1.65 43.72
N PRO A 184 -4.04 2.41 44.78
CA PRO A 184 -3.57 2.14 46.14
C PRO A 184 -4.05 0.78 46.68
N GLU A 185 -5.01 0.14 46.00
CA GLU A 185 -5.57 -1.18 46.31
C GLU A 185 -4.60 -2.35 46.05
N PHE A 186 -3.55 -2.15 45.25
CA PHE A 186 -2.61 -3.20 44.81
C PHE A 186 -1.15 -2.86 45.11
N ASP A 187 -0.88 -1.98 46.07
CA ASP A 187 0.48 -1.75 46.55
C ASP A 187 0.90 -2.90 47.50
N PRO A 188 1.83 -3.80 47.10
CA PRO A 188 2.33 -4.85 47.98
C PRO A 188 3.29 -4.31 49.06
N ALA A 189 3.59 -3.02 49.06
CA ALA A 189 4.48 -2.35 50.01
C ALA A 189 3.75 -1.59 51.14
N GLY A 190 2.47 -1.90 51.38
CA GLY A 190 1.78 -1.55 52.62
C GLY A 190 2.45 -2.17 53.85
#